data_AF-A0A957QY39-F1
#
_entry.id   AF-A0A957QY39-F1
#
_cell.length_a   1.000
_cell.length_b   1.000
_cell.length_c   1.000
_cell.angle_alpha   90.00
_cell.angle_beta   90.00
_cell.angle_gamma   90.00
#
_symmetry.space_group_name_H-M   'P 1'
#
loop_
_entity.id
_entity.type
_entity.pdbx_description
1 polymer ?
#
loop_
_entity_poly.entity_id
_entity_poly.type
_entity_poly.pdbx_seq_one_letter_code
_entity_poly.pdbx_strand_id
1 'polypeptide(L)'
;MANELGLDLYKVDLSTLVSKYIGETEKNLDKIFSEAATSNAILFFDEADAIFGKRSEVKDAHDRYANIEVSYLLQRMETYDGVVILATNLRANLDEAFTRRLHFAIEFPFPEPVDRERIWRVTFPKKTPIGEDVDFKVLSQRFRLAGGNIKNIILAAAFLAAENENAVSMVHLLHAARREYQKMGRLIEESLFSWNE
;
A
#
# COMPACT_ATOMS: atom_id res chain seq x y z
N MET A 1 4.34 -0.83 -14.77
CA MET A 1 4.70 -2.22 -15.08
C MET A 1 3.71 -2.88 -16.04
N ALA A 2 2.53 -3.35 -15.64
CA ALA A 2 1.59 -4.02 -16.57
C ALA A 2 1.29 -3.20 -17.83
N ASN A 3 0.89 -1.93 -17.65
CA ASN A 3 0.66 -0.99 -18.75
C ASN A 3 1.90 -0.72 -19.63
N GLU A 4 3.10 -0.79 -19.05
CA GLU A 4 4.36 -0.55 -19.78
C GLU A 4 4.81 -1.79 -20.57
N LEU A 5 4.44 -2.98 -20.10
CA LEU A 5 4.68 -4.26 -20.78
C LEU A 5 3.55 -4.65 -21.73
N GLY A 6 2.43 -3.92 -21.73
CA GLY A 6 1.24 -4.25 -22.53
C GLY A 6 0.58 -5.58 -22.11
N LEU A 7 0.74 -5.97 -20.84
CA LEU A 7 0.19 -7.20 -20.28
C LEU A 7 -1.03 -6.93 -19.41
N ASP A 8 -1.96 -7.88 -19.37
CA ASP A 8 -3.08 -7.86 -18.45
C ASP A 8 -2.59 -7.98 -16.99
N LEU A 9 -3.29 -7.31 -16.07
CA LEU A 9 -3.01 -7.37 -14.64
C LEU A 9 -4.20 -7.98 -13.91
N TYR A 10 -3.98 -9.14 -13.31
CA TYR A 10 -4.98 -9.83 -12.50
C TYR A 10 -4.68 -9.50 -11.04
N LYS A 11 -5.46 -8.57 -10.48
CA LYS A 11 -5.40 -8.25 -9.05
C LYS A 11 -6.22 -9.26 -8.26
N VAL A 12 -5.57 -9.90 -7.31
CA VAL A 12 -6.15 -10.91 -6.43
C VAL A 12 -6.01 -10.45 -4.99
N ASP A 13 -7.13 -10.37 -4.29
CA ASP A 13 -7.16 -10.12 -2.85
C ASP A 13 -7.15 -11.46 -2.12
N LEU A 14 -6.04 -11.80 -1.47
CA LEU A 14 -5.88 -13.09 -0.80
C LEU A 14 -6.83 -13.25 0.38
N SER A 15 -7.29 -12.17 1.02
CA SER A 15 -8.26 -12.24 2.11
C SER A 15 -9.61 -12.83 1.66
N THR A 16 -9.97 -12.64 0.39
CA THR A 16 -11.22 -13.15 -0.19
C THR A 16 -11.16 -14.62 -0.59
N LEU A 17 -9.95 -15.18 -0.69
CA LEU A 17 -9.70 -16.55 -1.14
C LEU A 17 -9.60 -17.55 0.00
N VAL A 18 -9.23 -17.09 1.20
CA VAL A 18 -9.15 -17.94 2.39
C VAL A 18 -10.56 -18.32 2.83
N SER A 19 -10.97 -19.53 2.48
CA SER A 19 -12.26 -20.09 2.88
C SER A 19 -12.11 -20.88 4.19
N LYS A 20 -13.17 -20.93 4.99
CA LYS A 20 -13.24 -21.85 6.15
C LYS A 20 -13.39 -23.32 5.71
N TYR A 21 -13.70 -23.55 4.44
CA TYR A 21 -13.92 -24.89 3.88
C TYR A 21 -12.62 -25.43 3.26
N ILE A 22 -12.16 -26.56 3.79
CA ILE A 22 -10.92 -27.23 3.38
C ILE A 22 -10.97 -27.55 1.88
N GLY A 23 -9.94 -27.12 1.13
CA GLY A 23 -9.75 -27.40 -0.29
C GLY A 23 -10.39 -26.42 -1.26
N GLU A 24 -11.26 -25.51 -0.81
CA GLU A 24 -11.81 -24.45 -1.67
C GLU A 24 -10.74 -23.42 -2.04
N THR A 25 -9.86 -23.06 -1.10
CA THR A 25 -8.75 -22.13 -1.33
C THR A 25 -7.82 -22.63 -2.43
N GLU A 26 -7.42 -23.92 -2.40
CA GLU A 26 -6.56 -24.53 -3.42
C GLU A 26 -7.22 -24.53 -4.79
N LYS A 27 -8.51 -24.88 -4.87
CA LYS A 27 -9.27 -24.87 -6.13
C LYS A 27 -9.39 -23.47 -6.72
N ASN A 28 -9.60 -22.46 -5.87
CA ASN A 28 -9.68 -21.07 -6.32
C ASN A 28 -8.32 -20.57 -6.82
N LEU A 29 -7.24 -20.88 -6.09
CA LEU A 29 -5.88 -20.58 -6.52
C LEU A 29 -5.56 -21.26 -7.86
N ASP A 30 -5.88 -22.56 -8.01
CA ASP A 30 -5.62 -23.27 -9.26
C ASP A 30 -6.32 -22.64 -10.47
N LYS A 31 -7.58 -22.22 -10.28
CA LYS A 31 -8.35 -21.52 -11.30
C LYS A 31 -7.69 -20.20 -11.69
N ILE A 32 -7.25 -19.40 -10.71
CA ILE A 32 -6.58 -18.12 -10.95
C ILE A 32 -5.30 -18.30 -11.76
N PHE A 33 -4.44 -19.24 -11.35
CA PHE A 33 -3.19 -19.51 -12.07
C PHE A 33 -3.42 -20.05 -13.48
N SER A 34 -4.42 -20.92 -13.66
CA SER A 34 -4.76 -21.48 -14.97
C SER A 34 -5.32 -20.43 -15.94
N GLU A 35 -6.18 -19.55 -15.45
CA GLU A 35 -6.71 -18.43 -16.23
C GLU A 35 -5.61 -17.44 -16.61
N ALA A 36 -4.71 -17.10 -15.67
CA ALA A 36 -3.60 -16.20 -15.92
C ALA A 36 -2.57 -16.78 -16.93
N ALA A 37 -2.33 -18.10 -16.86
CA ALA A 37 -1.44 -18.78 -17.81
C ALA A 37 -1.98 -18.73 -19.25
N THR A 38 -3.31 -18.75 -19.41
CA THR A 38 -3.94 -18.67 -20.73
C THR A 38 -3.84 -17.27 -21.33
N SER A 39 -3.85 -16.22 -20.51
CA SER A 39 -3.80 -14.81 -20.94
C SER A 39 -2.40 -14.17 -20.87
N ASN A 40 -1.38 -14.91 -20.42
CA ASN A 40 -0.03 -14.38 -20.16
C ASN A 40 -0.05 -13.13 -19.25
N ALA A 41 -0.91 -13.16 -18.22
CA ALA A 41 -1.15 -12.02 -17.35
C ALA A 41 -0.10 -11.90 -16.22
N ILE A 42 0.06 -10.69 -15.69
CA ILE A 42 0.76 -10.46 -14.42
C ILE A 42 -0.23 -10.75 -13.29
N LEU A 43 0.14 -11.63 -12.36
CA LEU A 43 -0.61 -11.88 -11.14
C LEU A 43 -0.14 -10.92 -10.05
N PHE A 44 -1.05 -10.13 -9.49
CA PHE A 44 -0.77 -9.25 -8.35
C PHE A 44 -1.62 -9.66 -7.16
N PHE A 45 -0.97 -10.26 -6.17
CA PHE A 45 -1.56 -10.65 -4.90
C PHE A 45 -1.34 -9.54 -3.87
N ASP A 46 -2.44 -8.91 -3.46
CA ASP A 46 -2.44 -7.87 -2.43
C ASP A 46 -2.73 -8.46 -1.05
N GLU A 47 -2.29 -7.77 0.01
CA GLU A 47 -2.47 -8.21 1.41
C GLU A 47 -2.01 -9.65 1.67
N ALA A 48 -0.85 -10.03 1.15
CA ALA A 48 -0.38 -11.40 1.24
C ALA A 48 -0.21 -11.88 2.69
N ASP A 49 -0.07 -10.98 3.66
CA ASP A 49 -0.10 -11.32 5.09
C ASP A 49 -1.41 -11.96 5.58
N ALA A 50 -2.52 -11.84 4.85
CA ALA A 50 -3.78 -12.51 5.16
C ALA A 50 -3.64 -14.04 5.18
N ILE A 51 -2.82 -14.61 4.30
CA ILE A 51 -2.54 -16.07 4.26
C ILE A 51 -1.41 -16.47 5.20
N PHE A 52 -0.53 -15.54 5.57
CA PHE A 52 0.58 -15.77 6.52
C PHE A 52 0.19 -15.46 7.97
N GLY A 53 -1.10 -15.51 8.29
CA GLY A 53 -1.65 -15.17 9.61
C GLY A 53 -0.74 -15.61 10.74
N LYS A 54 -0.50 -14.71 11.71
CA LYS A 54 0.46 -14.86 12.82
C LYS A 54 0.56 -16.34 13.20
N ARG A 55 1.79 -16.86 13.17
CA ARG A 55 2.23 -18.08 13.85
C ARG A 55 1.89 -17.99 15.34
N SER A 56 0.62 -18.00 15.72
CA SER A 56 0.22 -18.27 17.10
C SER A 56 0.75 -19.65 17.39
N GLU A 57 1.52 -19.73 18.48
CA GLU A 57 2.07 -20.96 19.01
C GLU A 57 1.02 -22.07 18.91
N VAL A 58 1.38 -23.12 18.16
CA VAL A 58 0.57 -24.31 17.85
C VAL A 58 -0.27 -24.70 19.06
N LYS A 59 -1.59 -24.46 18.96
CA LYS A 59 -2.56 -25.01 19.90
C LYS A 59 -3.71 -25.77 19.24
N ASP A 60 -3.97 -25.57 17.95
CA ASP A 60 -5.12 -26.19 17.30
C ASP A 60 -4.87 -26.71 15.88
N ALA A 61 -5.71 -27.66 15.45
CA ALA A 61 -5.68 -28.28 14.12
C ALA A 61 -5.84 -27.26 12.97
N HIS A 62 -6.35 -26.06 13.25
CA HIS A 62 -6.57 -24.99 12.27
C HIS A 62 -5.26 -24.40 11.71
N ASP A 63 -4.20 -24.30 12.53
CA ASP A 63 -2.90 -23.74 12.13
C ASP A 63 -2.15 -24.62 11.12
N ARG A 64 -2.42 -25.94 11.11
CA ARG A 64 -1.82 -26.85 10.13
C ARG A 64 -2.36 -26.62 8.71
N TYR A 65 -3.62 -26.20 8.58
CA TYR A 65 -4.24 -25.99 7.27
C TYR A 65 -3.77 -24.70 6.60
N ALA A 66 -3.55 -23.62 7.35
CA ALA A 66 -2.98 -22.38 6.81
C ALA A 66 -1.59 -22.59 6.18
N ASN A 67 -0.76 -23.46 6.77
CA ASN A 67 0.56 -23.80 6.23
C ASN A 67 0.49 -24.56 4.89
N ILE A 68 -0.55 -25.38 4.70
CA ILE A 68 -0.76 -26.13 3.45
C ILE A 68 -1.14 -25.19 2.32
N GLU A 69 -2.06 -24.25 2.57
CA GLU A 69 -2.51 -23.25 1.58
C GLU A 69 -1.38 -22.33 1.12
N VAL A 70 -0.55 -21.86 2.06
CA VAL A 70 0.66 -21.08 1.75
C VAL A 70 1.65 -21.88 0.91
N SER A 71 1.88 -23.14 1.28
CA SER A 71 2.79 -24.03 0.53
C SER A 71 2.29 -24.28 -0.89
N TYR A 72 0.98 -24.42 -1.06
CA TYR A 72 0.35 -24.59 -2.36
C TYR A 72 0.48 -23.33 -3.22
N LEU A 73 0.22 -22.14 -2.67
CA LEU A 73 0.43 -20.88 -3.38
C LEU A 73 1.87 -20.75 -3.87
N LEU A 74 2.84 -21.00 -2.99
CA LEU A 74 4.27 -20.96 -3.33
C LEU A 74 4.61 -21.93 -4.45
N GLN A 75 4.11 -23.17 -4.39
CA GLN A 75 4.32 -24.15 -5.46
C GLN A 75 3.74 -23.67 -6.79
N ARG A 76 2.52 -23.11 -6.79
CA ARG A 76 1.90 -22.60 -8.02
C ARG A 76 2.68 -21.43 -8.60
N MET A 77 3.17 -20.53 -7.74
CA MET A 77 4.04 -19.42 -8.15
C MET A 77 5.34 -19.90 -8.80
N GLU A 78 5.98 -20.95 -8.26
CA GLU A 78 7.20 -21.53 -8.84
C GLU A 78 6.96 -22.16 -10.21
N THR A 79 5.77 -22.71 -10.44
CA THR A 79 5.39 -23.33 -11.74
C THR A 79 4.82 -22.36 -12.77
N TYR A 80 4.54 -21.12 -12.38
CA TYR A 80 3.94 -20.14 -13.27
C TYR A 80 5.03 -19.45 -14.10
N ASP A 81 4.97 -19.60 -15.43
CA ASP A 81 5.95 -19.00 -16.35
C ASP A 81 5.83 -17.46 -16.47
N GLY A 82 4.77 -16.87 -15.91
CA GLY A 82 4.54 -15.42 -15.92
C GLY A 82 5.04 -14.70 -14.66
N VAL A 83 4.77 -13.40 -14.57
CA VAL A 83 5.20 -12.60 -13.41
C VAL A 83 4.16 -12.66 -12.30
N VAL A 84 4.61 -13.02 -11.09
CA VAL A 84 3.83 -12.90 -9.86
C VAL A 84 4.42 -11.80 -8.98
N ILE A 85 3.57 -10.90 -8.51
CA ILE A 85 3.90 -9.82 -7.57
C ILE A 85 3.08 -10.03 -6.31
N LEU A 86 3.75 -9.99 -5.16
CA LEU A 86 3.13 -10.03 -3.83
C LEU A 86 3.35 -8.70 -3.13
N ALA A 87 2.28 -8.12 -2.58
CA ALA A 87 2.35 -6.98 -1.68
C ALA A 87 1.92 -7.40 -0.28
N THR A 88 2.70 -7.00 0.73
CA THR A 88 2.36 -7.24 2.14
C THR A 88 2.86 -6.10 3.03
N ASN A 89 2.13 -5.85 4.11
CA ASN A 89 2.53 -4.89 5.14
C ASN A 89 3.32 -5.55 6.29
N LEU A 90 3.38 -6.88 6.36
CA LEU A 90 3.93 -7.63 7.50
C LEU A 90 5.09 -8.53 7.09
N ARG A 91 6.17 -7.94 6.55
CA ARG A 91 7.40 -8.69 6.21
C ARG A 91 7.92 -9.55 7.36
N ALA A 92 7.85 -9.08 8.60
CA ALA A 92 8.32 -9.82 9.77
C ALA A 92 7.57 -11.14 10.01
N ASN A 93 6.37 -11.30 9.44
CA ASN A 93 5.59 -12.54 9.52
C ASN A 93 5.90 -13.50 8.37
N LEU A 94 6.57 -13.04 7.31
CA LEU A 94 7.07 -13.92 6.26
C LEU A 94 8.23 -14.72 6.81
N ASP A 95 8.11 -16.04 6.75
CA ASP A 95 9.17 -16.91 7.21
C ASP A 95 10.34 -17.01 6.22
N GLU A 96 11.42 -17.60 6.70
CA GLU A 96 12.63 -17.78 5.90
C GLU A 96 12.40 -18.71 4.71
N ALA A 97 11.51 -19.71 4.84
CA ALA A 97 11.21 -20.65 3.77
C ALA A 97 10.47 -19.99 2.61
N PHE A 98 9.54 -19.08 2.91
CA PHE A 98 8.82 -18.25 1.96
C PHE A 98 9.77 -17.28 1.25
N THR A 99 10.57 -16.56 2.04
CA THR A 99 11.48 -15.55 1.51
C THR A 99 12.52 -16.15 0.56
N ARG A 100 13.00 -17.36 0.83
CA ARG A 100 13.96 -18.09 -0.03
C ARG A 100 13.40 -18.46 -1.42
N ARG A 101 12.07 -18.54 -1.58
CA ARG A 101 11.41 -18.87 -2.85
C ARG A 101 11.09 -17.64 -3.69
N LEU A 102 11.22 -16.43 -3.13
CA LEU A 102 11.05 -15.19 -3.87
C LEU A 102 12.35 -14.85 -4.62
N HIS A 103 12.24 -14.60 -5.93
CA HIS A 103 13.38 -14.13 -6.73
C HIS A 103 13.86 -12.74 -6.30
N PHE A 104 12.92 -11.86 -5.94
CA PHE A 104 13.21 -10.50 -5.51
C PHE A 104 12.34 -10.13 -4.31
N ALA A 105 12.96 -9.42 -3.36
CA ALA A 105 12.27 -8.78 -2.25
C ALA A 105 12.60 -7.29 -2.29
N ILE A 106 11.58 -6.46 -2.56
CA ILE A 106 11.73 -5.01 -2.63
C ILE A 106 11.15 -4.41 -1.36
N GLU A 107 12.01 -3.77 -0.58
CA GLU A 107 11.59 -3.06 0.63
C GLU A 107 11.25 -1.60 0.30
N PHE A 108 10.09 -1.16 0.79
CA PHE A 108 9.66 0.24 0.70
C PHE A 108 9.84 0.90 2.07
N PRO A 109 10.98 1.57 2.32
CA PRO A 109 11.18 2.25 3.59
C PRO A 109 10.21 3.42 3.74
N PHE A 110 10.03 3.87 4.98
CA PHE A 110 9.30 5.10 5.22
C PHE A 110 10.01 6.27 4.51
N PRO A 111 9.31 7.14 3.77
CA PRO A 111 9.95 8.15 2.92
C PRO A 111 10.70 9.17 3.78
N GLU A 112 11.93 9.54 3.38
CA GLU A 112 12.72 10.59 4.00
C GLU A 112 12.26 11.99 3.55
N PRO A 113 12.72 13.10 4.15
CA PRO A 113 12.24 14.44 3.78
C PRO A 113 12.32 14.75 2.28
N VAL A 114 13.40 14.33 1.61
CA VAL A 114 13.56 14.54 0.16
C VAL A 114 12.52 13.74 -0.63
N ASP A 115 12.26 12.49 -0.23
CA ASP A 115 11.24 11.65 -0.86
C ASP A 115 9.84 12.22 -0.61
N ARG A 116 9.56 12.69 0.61
CA ARG A 116 8.27 13.33 0.95
C ARG A 116 8.04 14.59 0.13
N GLU A 117 9.06 15.43 -0.06
CA GLU A 117 8.94 16.61 -0.94
C GLU A 117 8.59 16.19 -2.37
N ARG A 118 9.27 15.16 -2.90
CA ARG A 118 8.96 14.62 -4.22
C ARG A 118 7.53 14.10 -4.26
N ILE A 119 7.08 13.34 -3.25
CA ILE A 119 5.71 12.82 -3.15
C ILE A 119 4.70 13.96 -3.16
N TRP A 120 4.91 15.02 -2.38
CA TRP A 120 4.06 16.21 -2.41
C TRP A 120 3.92 16.74 -3.84
N ARG A 121 5.03 17.04 -4.51
CA ARG A 121 5.04 17.63 -5.86
C ARG A 121 4.36 16.74 -6.91
N VAL A 122 4.57 15.43 -6.88
CA VAL A 122 4.00 14.51 -7.89
C VAL A 122 2.54 14.14 -7.63
N THR A 123 2.08 14.25 -6.38
CA THR A 123 0.71 13.85 -6.01
C THR A 123 -0.31 14.92 -6.37
N PHE A 124 0.10 16.20 -6.47
CA PHE A 124 -0.77 17.26 -6.97
C PHE A 124 -1.16 17.01 -8.43
N PRO A 125 -2.47 17.02 -8.76
CA PRO A 125 -2.90 17.06 -10.15
C PRO A 125 -2.36 18.32 -10.84
N LYS A 126 -1.89 18.17 -12.09
CA LYS A 126 -1.26 19.27 -12.87
C LYS A 126 -2.13 20.52 -13.02
N LYS A 127 -3.45 20.39 -12.89
CA LYS A 127 -4.43 21.49 -13.06
C LYS A 127 -4.85 22.12 -11.72
N THR A 128 -4.39 21.61 -10.59
CA THR A 128 -4.75 22.18 -9.29
C THR A 128 -4.15 23.57 -9.14
N PRO A 129 -4.94 24.61 -8.85
CA PRO A 129 -4.40 25.93 -8.52
C PRO A 129 -3.67 25.86 -7.18
N ILE A 130 -2.40 26.25 -7.18
CA ILE A 130 -1.51 26.24 -5.99
C ILE A 130 -1.03 27.67 -5.78
N GLY A 131 -1.19 28.19 -4.57
CA GLY A 131 -0.72 29.51 -4.15
C GLY A 131 0.79 29.57 -4.09
N GLU A 132 1.34 30.77 -4.29
CA GLU A 132 2.80 31.01 -4.27
C GLU A 132 3.42 30.79 -2.89
N ASP A 133 2.61 30.81 -1.83
CA ASP A 133 3.04 30.60 -0.45
C ASP A 133 3.33 29.13 -0.12
N VAL A 134 2.97 28.18 -1.00
CA VAL A 134 3.12 26.75 -0.75
C VAL A 134 4.58 26.30 -0.78
N ASP A 135 5.09 25.94 0.41
CA ASP A 135 6.43 25.40 0.59
C ASP A 135 6.41 23.89 0.90
N PHE A 136 6.61 23.09 -0.15
CA PHE A 136 6.68 21.62 -0.03
C PHE A 136 7.89 21.13 0.77
N LYS A 137 8.97 21.91 0.83
CA LYS A 137 10.17 21.55 1.60
C LYS A 137 9.90 21.71 3.09
N VAL A 138 9.21 22.78 3.50
CA VAL A 138 8.77 22.94 4.89
C VAL A 138 7.79 21.81 5.26
N LEU A 139 6.79 21.52 4.42
CA LEU A 139 5.85 20.43 4.67
C LEU A 139 6.56 19.07 4.80
N SER A 140 7.55 18.79 3.94
CA SER A 140 8.27 17.52 3.94
C SER A 140 9.18 17.37 5.16
N GLN A 141 9.80 18.45 5.64
CA GLN A 141 10.64 18.44 6.83
C GLN A 141 9.82 18.34 8.12
N ARG A 142 8.73 19.11 8.21
CA ARG A 142 7.90 19.24 9.41
C ARG A 142 7.05 18.00 9.68
N PHE A 143 6.54 17.37 8.62
CA PHE A 143 5.60 16.26 8.76
C PHE A 143 6.19 14.92 8.29
N ARG A 144 6.38 14.00 9.24
CA ARG A 144 6.76 12.61 8.98
C ARG A 144 5.54 11.79 8.60
N LEU A 145 5.20 11.80 7.31
CA LEU A 145 3.99 11.23 6.72
C LEU A 145 4.31 10.21 5.61
N ALA A 146 3.45 9.19 5.49
CA ALA A 146 3.47 8.29 4.34
C ALA A 146 2.75 8.93 3.14
N GLY A 147 2.97 8.40 1.94
CA GLY A 147 2.36 8.93 0.71
C GLY A 147 0.83 8.94 0.72
N GLY A 148 0.21 7.93 1.34
CA GLY A 148 -1.25 7.89 1.51
C GLY A 148 -1.78 9.06 2.34
N ASN A 149 -1.09 9.43 3.42
CA ASN A 149 -1.48 10.57 4.24
C ASN A 149 -1.26 11.89 3.50
N ILE A 150 -0.15 12.03 2.75
CA ILE A 150 0.10 13.21 1.92
C ILE A 150 -1.05 13.41 0.92
N LYS A 151 -1.47 12.34 0.23
CA LYS A 151 -2.62 12.38 -0.70
C LYS A 151 -3.90 12.84 -0.01
N ASN A 152 -4.19 12.31 1.19
CA ASN A 152 -5.37 12.71 1.96
C ASN A 152 -5.35 14.19 2.34
N ILE A 153 -4.19 14.71 2.72
CA ILE A 153 -4.01 16.12 3.06
C ILE A 153 -4.22 17.01 1.83
N ILE A 154 -3.63 16.65 0.69
CA ILE A 154 -3.83 17.39 -0.58
C ILE A 154 -5.32 17.47 -0.92
N LEU A 155 -6.03 16.35 -0.85
CA LEU A 155 -7.46 16.30 -1.15
C LEU A 155 -8.27 17.16 -0.18
N ALA A 156 -8.01 17.06 1.13
CA ALA A 156 -8.70 17.86 2.13
C ALA A 156 -8.40 19.35 1.99
N ALA A 157 -7.16 19.73 1.70
CA ALA A 157 -6.76 21.11 1.47
C ALA A 157 -7.43 21.70 0.21
N ALA A 158 -7.58 20.89 -0.84
CA ALA A 158 -8.32 21.29 -2.03
C ALA A 158 -9.80 21.59 -1.73
N PHE A 159 -10.45 20.79 -0.90
CA PHE A 159 -11.82 21.07 -0.46
C PHE A 159 -11.92 22.37 0.36
N LEU A 160 -10.97 22.61 1.27
CA LEU A 160 -10.94 23.85 2.05
C LEU A 160 -10.73 25.09 1.17
N ALA A 161 -9.85 24.99 0.17
CA ALA A 161 -9.59 26.09 -0.76
C ALA A 161 -10.81 26.37 -1.67
N ALA A 162 -11.49 25.30 -2.12
CA ALA A 162 -12.66 25.41 -2.99
C ALA A 162 -13.86 26.08 -2.32
N GLU A 163 -14.00 25.98 -0.99
CA GLU A 163 -15.08 26.64 -0.24
C GLU A 163 -15.09 28.17 -0.43
N ASN A 164 -13.93 28.77 -0.69
CA ASN A 164 -13.77 30.20 -0.92
C ASN A 164 -13.26 30.54 -2.34
N GLU A 165 -13.41 29.60 -3.29
CA GLU A 165 -12.94 29.72 -4.69
C GLU A 165 -11.44 30.09 -4.82
N ASN A 166 -10.63 29.68 -3.85
CA ASN A 166 -9.21 30.04 -3.76
C ASN A 166 -8.29 28.93 -4.30
N ALA A 167 -7.04 29.32 -4.58
CA ALA A 167 -5.96 28.37 -4.77
C ALA A 167 -5.59 27.67 -3.45
N VAL A 168 -5.05 26.44 -3.55
CA VAL A 168 -4.53 25.72 -2.38
C VAL A 168 -3.30 26.45 -1.86
N SER A 169 -3.33 26.85 -0.59
CA SER A 169 -2.29 27.65 0.06
C SER A 169 -1.77 26.92 1.31
N MET A 170 -0.74 27.45 1.97
CA MET A 170 -0.16 26.80 3.14
C MET A 170 -1.15 26.66 4.29
N VAL A 171 -2.01 27.65 4.53
CA VAL A 171 -3.00 27.56 5.61
C VAL A 171 -3.97 26.40 5.40
N HIS A 172 -4.40 26.15 4.15
CA HIS A 172 -5.24 25.01 3.81
C HIS A 172 -4.52 23.68 4.06
N LEU A 173 -3.25 23.58 3.64
CA LEU A 173 -2.43 22.38 3.80
C LEU A 173 -2.11 22.08 5.26
N LEU A 174 -1.82 23.10 6.08
CA LEU A 174 -1.55 22.92 7.51
C LEU A 174 -2.80 22.55 8.29
N HIS A 175 -3.95 23.16 7.97
CA HIS A 175 -5.23 22.76 8.57
C HIS A 175 -5.56 21.30 8.21
N ALA A 176 -5.43 20.93 6.94
CA ALA A 176 -5.64 19.56 6.50
C ALA A 176 -4.63 18.57 7.15
N ALA A 177 -3.36 18.95 7.28
CA ALA A 177 -2.33 18.16 7.96
C ALA A 177 -2.66 17.94 9.44
N ARG A 178 -3.16 18.97 10.14
CA ARG A 178 -3.60 18.87 11.54
C ARG A 178 -4.71 17.84 11.70
N ARG A 179 -5.72 17.89 10.83
CA ARG A 179 -6.82 16.92 10.82
C ARG A 179 -6.33 15.50 10.53
N GLU A 180 -5.39 15.34 9.60
CA GLU A 180 -4.82 14.02 9.30
C GLU A 180 -4.02 13.47 10.49
N TYR A 181 -3.22 14.30 11.17
CA TYR A 181 -2.51 13.91 12.39
C TYR A 181 -3.44 13.51 13.53
N GLN A 182 -4.56 14.22 13.71
CA GLN A 182 -5.62 13.85 14.65
C GLN A 182 -6.22 12.48 14.36
N LYS A 183 -6.53 12.20 13.07
CA LYS A 183 -7.04 10.89 12.65
C LYS A 183 -6.04 9.76 12.92
N MET A 184 -4.75 10.05 12.82
CA MET A 184 -3.67 9.11 13.14
C MET A 184 -3.47 8.92 14.66
N GLY A 185 -4.20 9.63 15.51
CA GLY A 185 -4.05 9.57 16.98
C GLY A 185 -2.74 10.19 17.49
N ARG A 186 -2.11 11.08 16.71
CA ARG A 186 -0.85 11.73 17.10
C ARG A 186 -1.12 12.96 17.96
N LEU A 187 -0.24 13.20 18.94
CA LEU A 187 -0.24 14.44 19.72
C LEU A 187 0.02 15.63 18.79
N ILE A 188 -0.76 16.70 18.98
CA ILE A 188 -0.65 17.94 18.23
C ILE A 188 0.20 18.92 19.04
N GLU A 189 1.34 19.29 18.50
CA GLU A 189 2.07 20.48 18.97
C GLU A 189 1.63 21.66 18.09
N GLU A 190 1.05 22.72 18.67
CA GLU A 190 0.54 23.86 17.89
C GLU A 190 1.65 24.54 17.06
N SER A 191 2.89 24.51 17.58
CA SER A 191 4.10 24.98 16.90
C SER A 191 4.40 24.25 15.59
N LEU A 192 3.79 23.09 15.32
CA LEU A 192 3.92 22.34 14.06
C LEU A 192 2.90 22.78 12.99
N PHE A 193 1.91 23.60 13.34
CA PHE A 193 0.83 23.99 12.43
C PHE A 193 0.72 25.49 12.22
N SER A 194 1.56 26.29 12.89
CA SER A 194 1.68 27.73 12.67
C SER A 194 2.35 28.05 11.33
N TRP A 195 1.92 29.13 10.68
CA TRP A 195 2.51 29.67 9.46
C TRP A 195 2.35 31.18 9.42
N ASN A 196 3.47 31.89 9.41
CA ASN A 196 3.55 33.35 9.41
C ASN A 196 2.57 34.00 10.42
N GLU A 197 2.92 33.94 11.70
CA GLU A 197 2.56 35.02 12.65
C GLU A 197 3.57 36.16 12.51
#